data_AF-A0A354FTM9-F1
#
_entry.id   AF-A0A354FTM9-F1
#
_cell.length_a   1.000
_cell.length_b   1.000
_cell.length_c   1.000
_cell.angle_alpha   90.00
_cell.angle_beta   90.00
_cell.angle_gamma   90.00
#
_symmetry.space_group_name_H-M   'P 1'
#
loop_
_entity.id
_entity.type
_entity.pdbx_description
1 polymer ?
#
loop_
_entity_poly.entity_id
_entity_poly.type
_entity_poly.pdbx_seq_one_letter_code
_entity_poly.pdbx_strand_id
1 'polypeptide(L)'
;LRTGTNASAKRVAEVVQIVKPDVLLLNEFDYDANGTGATRMNDRFFNVSQNGRDAQDYPHRYLAVSNTGIHSGFDLDNNGVVDRTPGDQNYGGDAFGFGEFPGKYAMVVFSKYPIDTEAIRTFEEILWKDMPGNLIPPGFYTADEQEVFRISSKSHWDIPIEILGTHFHFLVSHPTPPVFDGAEDRNGRRNHDEIRLWADYLTPGSAGYLSGGLEEGERFVIAGDQNADPTKGDSLNAAINQLLDHPRVSGEFVPSRTGTTTASNRFDTATFRLRADYVLPSNEGFQIEDGAVYWPTGSQEGASLVTVSDHRLVYLDLKLVPLIDEVVQDLSVENFDQKLVFHWKAKSEVSYRLEKATNLDADTWIRLDQVDIGFNGNRATAILAEPSGRSFFRIVAYYE
;
A
#
# COMPACT_ATOMS: atom_id res chain seq x y z
N LEU A 1 20.84 8.14 -13.49
CA LEU A 1 20.66 6.68 -13.71
C LEU A 1 21.39 6.11 -14.95
N ARG A 2 21.41 6.81 -16.09
CA ARG A 2 21.94 6.30 -17.39
C ARG A 2 23.33 5.64 -17.38
N THR A 3 24.26 6.04 -16.53
CA THR A 3 25.63 5.46 -16.53
C THR A 3 25.83 4.32 -15.55
N GLY A 4 24.87 4.04 -14.65
CA GLY A 4 25.08 3.08 -13.54
C GLY A 4 26.02 3.59 -12.44
N THR A 5 26.44 4.85 -12.48
CA THR A 5 27.46 5.41 -11.56
C THR A 5 26.90 6.43 -10.56
N ASN A 6 25.58 6.68 -10.56
CA ASN A 6 24.97 7.65 -9.65
C ASN A 6 25.10 7.17 -8.18
N ALA A 7 25.75 7.97 -7.34
CA ALA A 7 26.07 7.58 -5.96
C ALA A 7 24.81 7.41 -5.09
N SER A 8 23.83 8.31 -5.20
CA SER A 8 22.58 8.21 -4.43
C SER A 8 21.78 6.96 -4.81
N ALA A 9 21.64 6.68 -6.11
CA ALA A 9 20.95 5.47 -6.59
C ALA A 9 21.63 4.17 -6.13
N LYS A 10 22.97 4.12 -6.07
CA LYS A 10 23.69 2.98 -5.48
C LYS A 10 23.38 2.80 -4.00
N ARG A 11 23.31 3.88 -3.24
CA ARG A 11 22.95 3.84 -1.80
C ARG A 11 21.51 3.41 -1.59
N VAL A 12 20.57 3.89 -2.41
CA VAL A 12 19.16 3.45 -2.38
C VAL A 12 19.09 1.95 -2.70
N ALA A 13 19.79 1.50 -3.74
CA ALA A 13 19.84 0.08 -4.08
C ALA A 13 20.47 -0.77 -2.97
N GLU A 14 21.50 -0.27 -2.28
CA GLU A 14 22.07 -0.98 -1.15
C GLU A 14 21.07 -1.15 0.00
N VAL A 15 20.25 -0.14 0.31
CA VAL A 15 19.14 -0.27 1.28
C VAL A 15 18.15 -1.33 0.82
N VAL A 16 17.73 -1.30 -0.45
CA VAL A 16 16.82 -2.30 -1.02
C VAL A 16 17.43 -3.71 -0.99
N GLN A 17 18.74 -3.87 -1.15
CA GLN A 17 19.41 -5.18 -1.07
C GLN A 17 19.62 -5.66 0.37
N ILE A 18 19.53 -4.77 1.36
CA ILE A 18 19.51 -5.13 2.80
C ILE A 18 18.11 -5.57 3.20
N VAL A 19 17.09 -4.78 2.87
CA VAL A 19 15.70 -5.03 3.28
C VAL A 19 15.02 -6.08 2.41
N LYS A 20 15.40 -6.18 1.13
CA LYS A 20 14.94 -7.16 0.13
C LYS A 20 13.41 -7.22 -0.09
N PRO A 21 12.69 -6.08 -0.18
CA PRO A 21 11.22 -6.09 -0.31
C PRO A 21 10.78 -6.80 -1.59
N ASP A 22 9.66 -7.52 -1.53
CA ASP A 22 9.08 -8.19 -2.72
C ASP A 22 8.26 -7.24 -3.58
N VAL A 23 7.55 -6.31 -2.95
CA VAL A 23 6.81 -5.20 -3.58
C VAL A 23 7.26 -3.91 -2.92
N LEU A 24 7.69 -2.94 -3.73
CA LEU A 24 8.34 -1.72 -3.30
C LEU A 24 7.71 -0.51 -3.98
N LEU A 25 7.17 0.41 -3.17
CA LEU A 25 6.86 1.76 -3.61
C LEU A 25 8.08 2.66 -3.37
N LEU A 26 8.50 3.42 -4.37
CA LEU A 26 9.40 4.55 -4.21
C LEU A 26 8.65 5.84 -4.53
N ASN A 27 8.59 6.72 -3.54
CA ASN A 27 8.11 8.09 -3.71
C ASN A 27 9.26 9.00 -4.16
N GLU A 28 8.89 10.16 -4.67
CA GLU A 28 9.81 11.16 -5.21
C GLU A 28 10.70 10.63 -6.35
N PHE A 29 10.15 9.73 -7.15
CA PHE A 29 10.80 9.23 -8.35
C PHE A 29 10.23 9.94 -9.57
N ASP A 30 11.04 10.80 -10.20
CA ASP A 30 10.58 11.60 -11.35
C ASP A 30 10.00 10.71 -12.47
N TYR A 31 8.81 11.08 -12.94
CA TYR A 31 8.13 10.39 -14.04
C TYR A 31 8.85 10.63 -15.37
N ASP A 32 8.96 9.55 -16.15
CA ASP A 32 9.34 9.61 -17.54
C ASP A 32 8.42 8.69 -18.36
N ALA A 33 7.87 9.21 -19.46
CA ALA A 33 6.83 8.52 -20.22
C ALA A 33 7.23 7.13 -20.77
N ASN A 34 8.53 6.87 -20.90
CA ASN A 34 9.04 5.59 -21.39
C ASN A 34 9.41 4.61 -20.27
N GLY A 35 9.23 4.97 -18.99
CA GLY A 35 9.68 4.17 -17.84
C GLY A 35 11.18 3.85 -17.86
N THR A 36 11.97 4.65 -18.55
CA THR A 36 13.41 4.47 -18.75
C THR A 36 14.16 4.71 -17.44
N GLY A 37 13.70 5.65 -16.61
CA GLY A 37 14.22 5.88 -15.27
C GLY A 37 14.07 4.63 -14.41
N ALA A 38 12.84 4.14 -14.28
CA ALA A 38 12.50 2.94 -13.50
C ALA A 38 13.26 1.70 -13.98
N THR A 39 13.29 1.47 -15.30
CA THR A 39 14.03 0.36 -15.92
C THR A 39 15.53 0.46 -15.61
N ARG A 40 16.14 1.64 -15.72
CA ARG A 40 17.56 1.82 -15.37
C ARG A 40 17.81 1.67 -13.87
N MET A 41 16.86 2.03 -13.01
CA MET A 41 16.97 1.85 -11.56
C MET A 41 17.04 0.35 -11.24
N ASN A 42 16.16 -0.46 -11.85
CA ASN A 42 16.21 -1.91 -11.73
C ASN A 42 17.53 -2.47 -12.28
N ASP A 43 17.75 -2.34 -13.59
CA ASP A 43 18.79 -3.09 -14.30
C ASP A 43 20.22 -2.72 -13.91
N ARG A 44 20.44 -1.49 -13.41
CA ARG A 44 21.79 -0.97 -13.15
C ARG A 44 22.09 -0.75 -11.67
N PHE A 45 21.10 -0.86 -10.79
CA PHE A 45 21.28 -0.61 -9.37
C PHE A 45 20.66 -1.70 -8.51
N PHE A 46 19.35 -1.98 -8.62
CA PHE A 46 18.74 -3.08 -7.84
C PHE A 46 19.28 -4.44 -8.25
N ASN A 47 19.30 -4.74 -9.55
CA ASN A 47 19.79 -6.00 -10.12
C ASN A 47 21.33 -6.02 -10.30
N VAL A 48 22.05 -5.20 -9.53
CA VAL A 48 23.51 -5.15 -9.51
C VAL A 48 23.97 -5.10 -8.06
N SER A 49 24.79 -6.06 -7.63
CA SER A 49 25.31 -6.10 -6.27
C SER A 49 25.95 -4.76 -5.84
N GLN A 50 25.47 -4.20 -4.73
CA GLN A 50 26.07 -3.07 -4.04
C GLN A 50 26.84 -3.60 -2.84
N ASN A 51 28.15 -3.33 -2.76
CA ASN A 51 29.00 -3.71 -1.64
C ASN A 51 28.94 -5.21 -1.25
N GLY A 52 28.78 -6.10 -2.23
CA GLY A 52 28.78 -7.56 -2.02
C GLY A 52 27.43 -8.14 -1.59
N ARG A 53 26.35 -7.35 -1.64
CA ARG A 53 24.99 -7.80 -1.32
C ARG A 53 24.31 -8.46 -2.50
N ASP A 54 23.32 -9.31 -2.21
CA ASP A 54 22.53 -9.98 -3.24
C ASP A 54 21.72 -8.96 -4.05
N ALA A 55 21.91 -8.99 -5.36
CA ALA A 55 21.10 -8.22 -6.29
C ALA A 55 19.60 -8.56 -6.11
N GLN A 56 18.74 -7.55 -6.22
CA GLN A 56 17.28 -7.70 -6.23
C GLN A 56 16.78 -7.40 -7.65
N ASP A 57 15.96 -8.28 -8.21
CA ASP A 57 15.37 -8.07 -9.53
C ASP A 57 13.87 -7.87 -9.42
N TYR A 58 13.38 -6.79 -10.01
CA TYR A 58 11.97 -6.41 -10.06
C TYR A 58 11.51 -6.41 -11.51
N PRO A 59 11.17 -7.60 -12.07
CA PRO A 59 10.75 -7.73 -13.46
C PRO A 59 9.50 -6.93 -13.79
N HIS A 60 8.63 -6.68 -12.80
CA HIS A 60 7.39 -5.94 -12.97
C HIS A 60 7.50 -4.56 -12.33
N ARG A 61 7.05 -3.54 -13.06
CA ARG A 61 7.15 -2.14 -12.63
C ARG A 61 5.92 -1.38 -13.13
N TYR A 62 5.43 -0.47 -12.30
CA TYR A 62 4.37 0.45 -12.69
C TYR A 62 4.78 1.88 -12.41
N LEU A 63 4.60 2.71 -13.43
CA LEU A 63 4.86 4.15 -13.43
C LEU A 63 3.76 4.79 -14.28
N ALA A 64 3.08 5.78 -13.72
CA ALA A 64 2.05 6.55 -14.40
C ALA A 64 2.26 8.04 -14.19
N VAL A 65 1.48 8.83 -14.93
CA VAL A 65 1.48 10.29 -14.83
C VAL A 65 1.18 10.72 -13.39
N SER A 66 1.81 11.81 -12.97
CA SER A 66 1.63 12.44 -11.66
C SER A 66 1.22 13.89 -11.88
N ASN A 67 0.29 14.39 -11.07
CA ASN A 67 -0.16 15.78 -11.10
C ASN A 67 0.94 16.80 -10.77
N THR A 68 2.05 16.34 -10.21
CA THR A 68 3.20 17.18 -9.90
C THR A 68 3.80 17.83 -11.15
N GLY A 69 3.84 19.16 -11.14
CA GLY A 69 4.35 19.97 -12.23
C GLY A 69 3.53 19.93 -13.52
N ILE A 70 2.33 19.35 -13.52
CA ILE A 70 1.36 19.56 -14.61
C ILE A 70 0.66 20.89 -14.35
N HIS A 71 0.93 21.88 -15.21
CA HIS A 71 0.37 23.22 -15.07
C HIS A 71 -1.17 23.20 -15.12
N SER A 72 -1.83 23.84 -14.16
CA SER A 72 -3.31 23.84 -14.05
C SER A 72 -4.01 24.78 -15.04
N GLY A 73 -3.31 25.85 -15.44
CA GLY A 73 -3.86 26.95 -16.24
C GLY A 73 -4.14 28.22 -15.43
N PHE A 74 -4.09 28.13 -14.10
CA PHE A 74 -4.52 29.14 -13.14
C PHE A 74 -3.43 29.50 -12.12
N ASP A 75 -3.63 30.58 -11.38
CA ASP A 75 -2.78 31.09 -10.29
C ASP A 75 -3.19 30.41 -8.97
N LEU A 76 -2.78 29.15 -8.78
CA LEU A 76 -3.31 28.32 -7.69
C LEU A 76 -2.70 28.65 -6.32
N ASP A 77 -1.63 29.43 -6.27
CA ASP A 77 -1.00 29.91 -5.03
C ASP A 77 -1.34 31.37 -4.71
N ASN A 78 -2.11 32.05 -5.58
CA ASN A 78 -2.54 33.44 -5.46
C ASN A 78 -1.36 34.45 -5.38
N ASN A 79 -0.25 34.17 -6.05
CA ASN A 79 0.91 35.05 -6.08
C ASN A 79 0.75 36.23 -7.06
N GLY A 80 -0.31 36.22 -7.89
CA GLY A 80 -0.63 37.24 -8.89
C GLY A 80 -0.03 37.00 -10.27
N VAL A 81 0.63 35.86 -10.50
CA VAL A 81 1.31 35.48 -11.74
C VAL A 81 0.95 34.05 -12.11
N VAL A 82 0.45 33.86 -13.34
CA VAL A 82 0.32 32.53 -13.94
C VAL A 82 1.59 32.22 -14.73
N ASP A 83 2.51 31.43 -14.18
CA ASP A 83 3.76 31.05 -14.84
C ASP A 83 3.65 29.72 -15.59
N ARG A 84 3.64 29.81 -16.92
CA ARG A 84 3.52 28.65 -17.83
C ARG A 84 4.87 28.06 -18.25
N THR A 85 5.98 28.53 -17.69
CA THR A 85 7.33 28.09 -18.06
C THR A 85 7.93 27.15 -17.02
N PRO A 86 8.08 25.85 -17.29
CA PRO A 86 8.73 24.94 -16.36
C PRO A 86 10.15 25.37 -16.01
N GLY A 87 10.54 25.21 -14.74
CA GLY A 87 11.92 25.36 -14.28
C GLY A 87 12.09 26.04 -12.93
N ASP A 88 11.05 26.63 -12.36
CA ASP A 88 11.13 27.32 -11.07
C ASP A 88 9.89 27.11 -10.18
N GLN A 89 9.95 27.72 -9.00
CA GLN A 89 8.92 27.57 -7.96
C GLN A 89 7.60 28.24 -8.33
N ASN A 90 7.60 29.31 -9.14
CA ASN A 90 6.36 29.98 -9.54
C ASN A 90 5.55 29.06 -10.45
N TYR A 91 6.19 28.44 -11.44
CA TYR A 91 5.57 27.38 -12.24
C TYR A 91 5.03 26.24 -11.37
N GLY A 92 5.81 25.84 -10.36
CA GLY A 92 5.41 24.79 -9.42
C GLY A 92 4.19 25.16 -8.58
N GLY A 93 4.03 26.43 -8.20
CA GLY A 93 2.88 26.95 -7.46
C GLY A 93 1.55 26.82 -8.22
N ASP A 94 1.61 26.91 -9.55
CA ASP A 94 0.45 26.87 -10.46
C ASP A 94 0.11 25.46 -10.98
N ALA A 95 0.92 24.46 -10.65
CA ALA A 95 0.68 23.09 -11.07
C ALA A 95 -0.40 22.40 -10.21
N PHE A 96 -1.06 21.36 -10.75
CA PHE A 96 -2.06 20.58 -10.01
C PHE A 96 -1.48 19.99 -8.72
N GLY A 97 -0.23 19.57 -8.73
CA GLY A 97 0.59 19.43 -7.53
C GLY A 97 1.94 20.10 -7.72
N PHE A 98 2.56 20.54 -6.64
CA PHE A 98 3.82 21.28 -6.72
C PHE A 98 4.92 20.46 -7.41
N GLY A 99 5.55 21.07 -8.42
CA GLY A 99 6.71 20.53 -9.11
C GLY A 99 7.17 21.46 -10.22
N GLU A 100 8.46 21.75 -10.28
CA GLU A 100 9.03 22.72 -11.23
C GLU A 100 9.03 22.21 -12.68
N PHE A 101 8.68 20.95 -12.92
CA PHE A 101 8.47 20.38 -14.23
C PHE A 101 7.50 19.18 -14.16
N PRO A 102 6.79 18.84 -15.26
CA PRO A 102 5.87 17.71 -15.29
C PRO A 102 6.55 16.41 -14.88
N GLY A 103 5.99 15.75 -13.87
CA GLY A 103 6.47 14.47 -13.38
C GLY A 103 7.52 14.54 -12.27
N LYS A 104 7.97 15.74 -11.86
CA LYS A 104 8.87 15.88 -10.70
C LYS A 104 8.24 15.26 -9.46
N TYR A 105 8.98 14.54 -8.63
CA TYR A 105 8.46 13.95 -7.39
C TYR A 105 7.31 12.93 -7.56
N ALA A 106 7.19 12.29 -8.71
CA ALA A 106 6.19 11.25 -8.93
C ALA A 106 6.48 9.98 -8.08
N MET A 107 5.81 8.88 -8.39
CA MET A 107 5.93 7.61 -7.68
C MET A 107 6.29 6.49 -8.67
N VAL A 108 6.83 5.38 -8.17
CA VAL A 108 7.03 4.17 -8.97
C VAL A 108 6.88 2.93 -8.08
N VAL A 109 6.22 1.90 -8.62
CA VAL A 109 6.13 0.58 -7.99
C VAL A 109 7.07 -0.39 -8.69
N PHE A 110 7.83 -1.13 -7.90
CA PHE A 110 8.66 -2.26 -8.31
C PHE A 110 8.11 -3.53 -7.65
N SER A 111 7.95 -4.60 -8.41
CA SER A 111 7.40 -5.86 -7.90
C SER A 111 8.17 -7.06 -8.45
N LYS A 112 8.47 -8.01 -7.57
CA LYS A 112 8.92 -9.36 -7.96
C LYS A 112 7.80 -10.18 -8.57
N TYR A 113 6.55 -9.82 -8.26
CA TYR A 113 5.34 -10.49 -8.71
C TYR A 113 4.66 -9.75 -9.88
N PRO A 114 3.89 -10.45 -10.73
CA PRO A 114 3.15 -9.80 -11.81
C PRO A 114 2.19 -8.72 -11.32
N ILE A 115 2.02 -7.70 -12.16
CA ILE A 115 1.05 -6.63 -11.98
C ILE A 115 -0.02 -6.85 -13.03
N ASP A 116 -1.29 -6.97 -12.62
CA ASP A 116 -2.41 -6.98 -13.55
C ASP A 116 -2.67 -5.54 -14.00
N THR A 117 -2.04 -5.17 -15.11
CA THR A 117 -2.11 -3.81 -15.65
C THR A 117 -3.47 -3.43 -16.21
N GLU A 118 -4.30 -4.42 -16.59
CA GLU A 118 -5.63 -4.15 -17.16
C GLU A 118 -6.64 -3.77 -16.07
N ALA A 119 -6.42 -4.25 -14.83
CA ALA A 119 -7.26 -3.98 -13.68
C ALA A 119 -6.82 -2.76 -12.84
N ILE A 120 -5.72 -2.08 -13.20
CA ILE A 120 -5.25 -0.89 -12.46
C ILE A 120 -6.27 0.24 -12.52
N ARG A 121 -6.54 0.85 -11.37
CA ARG A 121 -7.31 2.09 -11.27
C ARG A 121 -6.41 3.23 -10.83
N THR A 122 -6.60 4.38 -11.47
CA THR A 122 -5.95 5.64 -11.08
C THR A 122 -7.01 6.67 -10.71
N PHE A 123 -6.76 7.41 -9.63
CA PHE A 123 -7.59 8.54 -9.20
C PHE A 123 -6.85 9.87 -9.35
N GLU A 124 -5.89 9.93 -10.29
CA GLU A 124 -5.13 11.14 -10.64
C GLU A 124 -6.04 12.33 -10.96
N GLU A 125 -7.05 12.12 -11.80
CA GLU A 125 -7.85 13.21 -12.39
C GLU A 125 -9.14 13.53 -11.62
N ILE A 126 -9.37 12.91 -10.45
CA ILE A 126 -10.55 13.18 -9.64
C ILE A 126 -10.50 14.63 -9.15
N LEU A 127 -11.56 15.39 -9.41
CA LEU A 127 -11.67 16.78 -8.99
C LEU A 127 -11.94 16.86 -7.49
N TRP A 128 -11.30 17.81 -6.81
CA TRP A 128 -11.47 17.99 -5.36
C TRP A 128 -12.90 18.38 -5.01
N LYS A 129 -13.56 19.17 -5.87
CA LYS A 129 -14.96 19.57 -5.67
C LYS A 129 -15.95 18.40 -5.74
N ASP A 130 -15.60 17.30 -6.42
CA ASP A 130 -16.49 16.15 -6.61
C ASP A 130 -16.51 15.23 -5.39
N MET A 131 -15.53 15.34 -4.49
CA MET A 131 -15.57 14.69 -3.19
C MET A 131 -16.71 15.29 -2.34
N PRO A 132 -17.67 14.47 -1.86
CA PRO A 132 -18.75 14.95 -1.01
C PRO A 132 -18.22 15.53 0.30
N GLY A 133 -18.60 16.78 0.60
CA GLY A 133 -18.15 17.45 1.81
C GLY A 133 -16.64 17.70 1.85
N ASN A 134 -16.02 17.91 0.67
CA ASN A 134 -14.62 18.30 0.57
C ASN A 134 -14.28 19.52 1.43
N LEU A 135 -13.00 19.63 1.75
CA LEU A 135 -12.43 20.69 2.56
C LEU A 135 -11.74 21.77 1.72
N ILE A 136 -12.17 22.01 0.47
CA ILE A 136 -11.66 23.13 -0.33
C ILE A 136 -11.73 24.41 0.52
N PRO A 137 -10.62 25.17 0.68
CA PRO A 137 -10.59 26.34 1.53
C PRO A 137 -11.60 27.39 1.05
N PRO A 138 -12.57 27.83 1.91
CA PRO A 138 -13.60 28.75 1.50
C PRO A 138 -13.03 30.08 0.99
N GLY A 139 -13.35 30.43 -0.26
CA GLY A 139 -12.97 31.70 -0.88
C GLY A 139 -11.51 31.80 -1.34
N PHE A 140 -10.72 30.73 -1.25
CA PHE A 140 -9.33 30.72 -1.73
C PHE A 140 -9.23 30.45 -3.24
N TYR A 141 -10.00 29.48 -3.72
CA TYR A 141 -10.08 29.14 -5.15
C TYR A 141 -11.35 29.72 -5.77
N THR A 142 -11.22 30.32 -6.94
CA THR A 142 -12.32 30.75 -7.80
C THR A 142 -13.16 29.55 -8.28
N ALA A 143 -14.35 29.83 -8.81
CA ALA A 143 -15.20 28.78 -9.37
C ALA A 143 -14.50 28.05 -10.54
N ASP A 144 -13.85 28.79 -11.44
CA ASP A 144 -13.17 28.21 -12.60
C ASP A 144 -11.96 27.33 -12.20
N GLU A 145 -11.24 27.71 -11.14
CA GLU A 145 -10.16 26.88 -10.58
C GLU A 145 -10.70 25.57 -10.01
N GLN A 146 -11.80 25.63 -9.26
CA GLN A 146 -12.43 24.43 -8.69
C GLN A 146 -12.96 23.47 -9.75
N GLU A 147 -13.28 23.95 -10.96
CA GLU A 147 -13.70 23.10 -12.09
C GLU A 147 -12.57 22.20 -12.63
N VAL A 148 -11.31 22.55 -12.37
CA VAL A 148 -10.15 21.77 -12.86
C VAL A 148 -9.30 21.18 -11.74
N PHE A 149 -9.40 21.70 -10.52
CA PHE A 149 -8.45 21.35 -9.47
C PHE A 149 -8.67 19.92 -8.95
N ARG A 150 -7.63 19.11 -9.10
CA ARG A 150 -7.63 17.68 -8.76
C ARG A 150 -7.33 17.48 -7.28
N ILE A 151 -7.96 16.49 -6.64
CA ILE A 151 -7.70 16.19 -5.23
C ILE A 151 -6.28 15.65 -5.02
N SER A 152 -5.87 14.68 -5.84
CA SER A 152 -4.54 14.08 -5.79
C SER A 152 -3.48 15.11 -6.19
N SER A 153 -2.52 15.40 -5.32
CA SER A 153 -1.37 16.25 -5.63
C SER A 153 -0.31 15.52 -6.45
N LYS A 154 -0.15 14.21 -6.23
CA LYS A 154 0.65 13.31 -7.07
C LYS A 154 -0.28 12.37 -7.83
N SER A 155 -0.71 11.30 -7.18
CA SER A 155 -1.73 10.38 -7.66
C SER A 155 -2.18 9.44 -6.54
N HIS A 156 -3.24 8.68 -6.78
CA HIS A 156 -3.67 7.52 -6.00
C HIS A 156 -3.84 6.36 -6.98
N TRP A 157 -3.13 5.25 -6.75
CA TRP A 157 -3.20 4.07 -7.60
C TRP A 157 -3.68 2.87 -6.80
N ASP A 158 -4.66 2.16 -7.36
CA ASP A 158 -5.00 0.81 -6.97
C ASP A 158 -4.37 -0.15 -7.98
N ILE A 159 -3.36 -0.90 -7.52
CA ILE A 159 -2.53 -1.76 -8.37
C ILE A 159 -2.67 -3.21 -7.91
N PRO A 160 -3.39 -4.07 -8.65
CA PRO A 160 -3.48 -5.48 -8.31
C PRO A 160 -2.14 -6.20 -8.55
N ILE A 161 -1.64 -6.86 -7.51
CA ILE A 161 -0.41 -7.66 -7.53
C ILE A 161 -0.79 -9.14 -7.42
N GLU A 162 -0.39 -9.93 -8.41
CA GLU A 162 -0.70 -11.37 -8.46
C GLU A 162 0.26 -12.18 -7.59
N ILE A 163 -0.25 -13.00 -6.69
CA ILE A 163 0.56 -13.87 -5.83
C ILE A 163 -0.17 -15.19 -5.57
N LEU A 164 0.52 -16.32 -5.77
CA LEU A 164 0.00 -17.67 -5.44
C LEU A 164 -1.42 -17.94 -5.99
N GLY A 165 -1.69 -17.59 -7.25
CA GLY A 165 -3.00 -17.81 -7.89
C GLY A 165 -4.14 -16.95 -7.34
N THR A 166 -3.80 -15.90 -6.58
CA THR A 166 -4.69 -14.86 -6.08
C THR A 166 -4.04 -13.48 -6.31
N HIS A 167 -4.62 -12.43 -5.73
CA HIS A 167 -4.03 -11.09 -5.76
C HIS A 167 -4.29 -10.35 -4.46
N PHE A 168 -3.58 -9.24 -4.29
CA PHE A 168 -3.95 -8.17 -3.38
C PHE A 168 -3.85 -6.82 -4.09
N HIS A 169 -4.62 -5.85 -3.63
CA HIS A 169 -4.60 -4.48 -4.11
C HIS A 169 -3.51 -3.68 -3.41
N PHE A 170 -2.50 -3.22 -4.14
CA PHE A 170 -1.50 -2.30 -3.62
C PHE A 170 -1.98 -0.86 -3.81
N LEU A 171 -2.53 -0.29 -2.75
CA LEU A 171 -3.13 1.05 -2.72
C LEU A 171 -2.06 2.08 -2.38
N VAL A 172 -1.53 2.76 -3.40
CA VAL A 172 -0.37 3.65 -3.21
C VAL A 172 -0.70 5.10 -3.46
N SER A 173 -0.21 5.96 -2.57
CA SER A 173 -0.36 7.41 -2.70
C SER A 173 0.81 8.15 -2.06
N HIS A 174 0.97 9.41 -2.46
CA HIS A 174 1.88 10.36 -1.83
C HIS A 174 1.17 11.72 -1.72
N PRO A 175 0.26 11.88 -0.73
CA PRO A 175 -0.44 13.13 -0.47
C PRO A 175 0.48 14.34 -0.32
N THR A 176 -0.10 15.53 -0.41
CA THR A 176 0.64 16.77 -0.23
C THR A 176 1.14 16.89 1.22
N PRO A 177 2.36 17.40 1.46
CA PRO A 177 2.77 17.83 2.80
C PRO A 177 1.80 18.89 3.32
N PRO A 178 1.27 18.79 4.56
CA PRO A 178 0.27 19.70 5.13
C PRO A 178 0.91 21.00 5.66
N VAL A 179 1.84 21.57 4.89
CA VAL A 179 2.64 22.74 5.23
C VAL A 179 2.88 23.57 3.95
N PHE A 180 3.60 24.69 4.04
CA PHE A 180 3.92 25.59 2.90
C PHE A 180 2.72 26.39 2.36
N ASP A 181 1.86 26.85 3.26
CA ASP A 181 0.66 27.64 3.00
C ASP A 181 0.37 28.65 4.12
N GLY A 182 -0.69 29.43 3.95
CA GLY A 182 -1.15 30.45 4.89
C GLY A 182 -2.30 29.99 5.79
N ALA A 183 -3.02 30.97 6.34
CA ALA A 183 -4.13 30.72 7.27
C ALA A 183 -5.32 29.98 6.63
N GLU A 184 -5.38 29.89 5.31
CA GLU A 184 -6.34 29.10 4.55
C GLU A 184 -6.18 27.58 4.78
N ASP A 185 -4.96 27.13 5.15
CA ASP A 185 -4.61 25.72 5.38
C ASP A 185 -4.94 24.82 4.17
N ARG A 186 -4.60 25.28 2.95
CA ARG A 186 -4.95 24.59 1.70
C ARG A 186 -4.30 23.21 1.62
N ASN A 187 -3.07 23.06 2.08
CA ASN A 187 -2.33 21.82 2.04
C ASN A 187 -2.73 20.89 3.18
N GLY A 188 -3.01 21.37 4.40
CA GLY A 188 -3.54 20.52 5.46
C GLY A 188 -4.93 19.97 5.14
N ARG A 189 -5.80 20.81 4.56
CA ARG A 189 -7.12 20.40 4.06
C ARG A 189 -7.03 19.41 2.90
N ARG A 190 -6.14 19.64 1.94
CA ARG A 190 -5.96 18.74 0.81
C ARG A 190 -5.35 17.41 1.24
N ASN A 191 -4.34 17.42 2.11
CA ASN A 191 -3.75 16.21 2.70
C ASN A 191 -4.82 15.37 3.41
N HIS A 192 -5.69 16.03 4.18
CA HIS A 192 -6.81 15.36 4.84
C HIS A 192 -7.71 14.62 3.86
N ASP A 193 -8.11 15.30 2.77
CA ASP A 193 -9.02 14.73 1.79
C ASP A 193 -8.33 13.70 0.88
N GLU A 194 -7.05 13.85 0.57
CA GLU A 194 -6.25 12.82 -0.11
C GLU A 194 -6.22 11.52 0.73
N ILE A 195 -5.98 11.61 2.04
CA ILE A 195 -6.04 10.44 2.94
C ILE A 195 -7.47 9.88 3.03
N ARG A 196 -8.47 10.77 3.13
CA ARG A 196 -9.89 10.38 3.16
C ARG A 196 -10.30 9.62 1.91
N LEU A 197 -9.69 9.90 0.75
CA LEU A 197 -9.98 9.18 -0.50
C LEU A 197 -9.83 7.67 -0.30
N TRP A 198 -8.79 7.21 0.40
CA TRP A 198 -8.64 5.79 0.72
C TRP A 198 -9.68 5.29 1.73
N ALA A 199 -10.01 6.07 2.74
CA ALA A 199 -11.06 5.69 3.70
C ALA A 199 -12.43 5.54 2.99
N ASP A 200 -12.78 6.48 2.12
CA ASP A 200 -14.00 6.42 1.30
C ASP A 200 -13.94 5.25 0.31
N TYR A 201 -12.78 4.98 -0.29
CA TYR A 201 -12.55 3.85 -1.19
C TYR A 201 -12.78 2.49 -0.52
N LEU A 202 -12.41 2.37 0.75
CA LEU A 202 -12.58 1.14 1.54
C LEU A 202 -13.96 1.03 2.20
N THR A 203 -14.72 2.13 2.29
CA THR A 203 -16.03 2.17 2.95
C THR A 203 -17.15 1.90 1.92
N PRO A 204 -17.96 0.85 2.11
CA PRO A 204 -19.10 0.56 1.24
C PRO A 204 -20.03 1.78 1.07
N GLY A 205 -20.25 2.18 -0.18
CA GLY A 205 -21.16 3.28 -0.54
C GLY A 205 -20.58 4.69 -0.46
N SER A 206 -19.36 4.89 0.06
CA SER A 206 -18.74 6.22 0.19
C SER A 206 -17.99 6.66 -1.08
N ALA A 207 -17.49 5.72 -1.87
CA ALA A 207 -16.64 5.95 -3.05
C ALA A 207 -17.40 6.26 -4.36
N GLY A 208 -18.62 6.80 -4.30
CA GLY A 208 -19.43 7.06 -5.51
C GLY A 208 -18.73 7.99 -6.51
N TYR A 209 -18.02 9.01 -6.01
CA TYR A 209 -17.24 9.96 -6.81
C TYR A 209 -15.95 9.35 -7.41
N LEU A 210 -15.59 8.12 -7.01
CA LEU A 210 -14.47 7.33 -7.54
C LEU A 210 -14.93 6.26 -8.55
N SER A 211 -16.20 6.29 -8.96
CA SER A 211 -16.86 5.23 -9.74
C SER A 211 -16.93 3.87 -9.03
N GLY A 212 -17.03 3.89 -7.69
CA GLY A 212 -17.14 2.69 -6.85
C GLY A 212 -15.90 2.45 -5.98
N GLY A 213 -16.08 1.76 -4.87
CA GLY A 213 -15.02 1.44 -3.90
C GLY A 213 -14.33 0.11 -4.17
N LEU A 214 -13.48 -0.30 -3.24
CA LEU A 214 -12.97 -1.67 -3.16
C LEU A 214 -14.02 -2.56 -2.47
N GLU A 215 -14.38 -3.66 -3.12
CA GLU A 215 -15.39 -4.61 -2.60
C GLU A 215 -15.00 -5.16 -1.22
N GLU A 216 -16.01 -5.54 -0.43
CA GLU A 216 -15.77 -6.20 0.86
C GLU A 216 -15.06 -7.55 0.66
N GLY A 217 -14.20 -7.92 1.62
CA GLY A 217 -13.43 -9.17 1.56
C GLY A 217 -12.17 -9.08 0.68
N GLU A 218 -11.95 -8.01 -0.06
CA GLU A 218 -10.71 -7.85 -0.85
C GLU A 218 -9.48 -7.62 0.03
N ARG A 219 -8.36 -8.23 -0.36
CA ARG A 219 -7.05 -8.02 0.27
C ARG A 219 -6.43 -6.75 -0.27
N PHE A 220 -5.86 -5.94 0.61
CA PHE A 220 -5.11 -4.77 0.18
C PHE A 220 -3.94 -4.44 1.11
N VAL A 221 -3.00 -3.66 0.59
CA VAL A 221 -1.95 -3.00 1.37
C VAL A 221 -1.91 -1.55 0.94
N ILE A 222 -2.21 -0.63 1.87
CA ILE A 222 -1.98 0.80 1.65
C ILE A 222 -0.50 1.08 1.88
N ALA A 223 0.17 1.77 0.96
CA ALA A 223 1.55 2.20 1.18
C ALA A 223 1.82 3.61 0.65
N GLY A 224 2.65 4.36 1.38
CA GLY A 224 3.03 5.70 0.94
C GLY A 224 3.53 6.59 2.06
N ASP A 225 4.11 7.72 1.64
CA ASP A 225 4.30 8.89 2.49
C ASP A 225 2.96 9.62 2.54
N GLN A 226 2.20 9.40 3.60
CA GLN A 226 0.91 10.02 3.83
C GLN A 226 1.05 11.45 4.37
N ASN A 227 2.28 11.89 4.67
CA ASN A 227 2.57 13.24 5.18
C ASN A 227 1.79 13.63 6.45
N ALA A 228 1.31 12.63 7.21
CA ALA A 228 0.45 12.85 8.36
C ALA A 228 0.87 11.93 9.52
N ASP A 229 1.22 12.54 10.67
CA ASP A 229 1.47 11.83 11.92
C ASP A 229 0.17 11.71 12.73
N PRO A 230 -0.06 10.60 13.46
CA PRO A 230 -1.31 10.40 14.20
C PRO A 230 -1.51 11.36 15.37
N THR A 231 -0.46 12.07 15.82
CA THR A 231 -0.46 12.86 17.06
C THR A 231 0.27 14.20 16.98
N LYS A 232 1.13 14.39 15.98
CA LYS A 232 2.00 15.57 15.82
C LYS A 232 1.85 16.16 14.41
N GLY A 233 2.56 17.25 14.16
CA GLY A 233 2.62 17.89 12.85
C GLY A 233 1.36 18.71 12.54
N ASP A 234 1.28 19.14 11.29
CA ASP A 234 0.29 20.14 10.84
C ASP A 234 -0.85 19.53 10.02
N SER A 235 -0.95 18.19 9.94
CA SER A 235 -2.06 17.53 9.27
C SER A 235 -3.39 17.86 9.97
N LEU A 236 -4.35 18.33 9.18
CA LEU A 236 -5.66 18.74 9.69
C LEU A 236 -6.39 17.54 10.31
N ASN A 237 -6.92 17.72 11.52
CA ASN A 237 -7.71 16.72 12.25
C ASN A 237 -7.04 15.36 12.44
N ALA A 238 -5.70 15.30 12.45
CA ALA A 238 -4.95 14.04 12.50
C ALA A 238 -5.40 13.05 11.41
N ALA A 239 -5.41 13.52 10.16
CA ALA A 239 -6.06 12.88 9.02
C ALA A 239 -5.75 11.39 8.85
N ILE A 240 -4.52 10.96 9.17
CA ILE A 240 -4.10 9.56 9.03
C ILE A 240 -4.91 8.59 9.90
N ASN A 241 -5.52 9.06 11.00
CA ASN A 241 -6.36 8.22 11.84
C ASN A 241 -7.61 7.73 11.09
N GLN A 242 -8.03 8.40 10.01
CA GLN A 242 -9.06 7.90 9.10
C GLN A 242 -8.71 6.53 8.50
N LEU A 243 -7.42 6.21 8.34
CA LEU A 243 -6.94 4.90 7.88
C LEU A 243 -6.54 3.98 9.03
N LEU A 244 -5.86 4.50 10.06
CA LEU A 244 -5.41 3.68 11.19
C LEU A 244 -6.58 3.09 11.99
N ASP A 245 -7.68 3.83 12.10
CA ASP A 245 -8.87 3.41 12.83
C ASP A 245 -9.93 2.78 11.90
N HIS A 246 -9.65 2.65 10.60
CA HIS A 246 -10.59 2.11 9.64
C HIS A 246 -10.82 0.60 9.91
N PRO A 247 -12.08 0.11 9.97
CA PRO A 247 -12.38 -1.26 10.41
C PRO A 247 -11.80 -2.36 9.51
N ARG A 248 -11.50 -2.04 8.25
CA ARG A 248 -10.87 -2.98 7.30
C ARG A 248 -9.34 -2.97 7.33
N VAL A 249 -8.72 -2.00 8.00
CA VAL A 249 -7.27 -1.79 8.01
C VAL A 249 -6.68 -2.35 9.31
N SER A 250 -5.54 -3.04 9.20
CA SER A 250 -4.75 -3.48 10.35
C SER A 250 -3.82 -2.37 10.82
N GLY A 251 -4.39 -1.37 11.50
CA GLY A 251 -3.66 -0.16 11.96
C GLY A 251 -2.92 -0.30 13.30
N GLU A 252 -3.21 -1.37 14.06
CA GLU A 252 -2.71 -1.53 15.43
C GLU A 252 -1.21 -1.85 15.50
N PHE A 253 -0.68 -2.60 14.52
CA PHE A 253 0.75 -2.88 14.47
C PHE A 253 1.50 -1.64 13.99
N VAL A 254 2.34 -1.08 14.87
CA VAL A 254 3.17 0.09 14.56
C VAL A 254 4.65 -0.31 14.48
N PRO A 255 5.25 -0.34 13.27
CA PRO A 255 6.67 -0.63 13.10
C PRO A 255 7.53 0.28 13.95
N SER A 256 8.40 -0.31 14.76
CA SER A 256 9.41 0.44 15.52
C SER A 256 10.68 0.59 14.70
N ARG A 257 11.45 1.65 14.93
CA ARG A 257 12.75 1.82 14.29
C ARG A 257 13.78 0.78 14.74
N THR A 258 14.62 0.32 13.83
CA THR A 258 15.64 -0.72 14.11
C THR A 258 16.83 -0.22 14.95
N GLY A 259 17.12 1.08 14.94
CA GLY A 259 18.25 1.67 15.67
C GLY A 259 17.91 2.23 17.05
N THR A 260 18.75 3.17 17.52
CA THR A 260 18.59 3.80 18.84
C THR A 260 17.18 4.39 18.99
N THR A 261 16.45 3.86 19.97
CA THR A 261 15.03 4.13 20.18
C THR A 261 14.80 4.79 21.53
N THR A 262 13.99 5.84 21.54
CA THR A 262 13.43 6.49 22.73
C THR A 262 11.90 6.50 22.62
N ALA A 263 11.20 6.76 23.71
CA ALA A 263 9.74 6.88 23.68
C ALA A 263 9.25 7.94 22.66
N SER A 264 10.02 9.01 22.44
CA SER A 264 9.63 10.12 21.57
C SER A 264 9.90 9.91 20.08
N ASN A 265 10.81 8.99 19.72
CA ASN A 265 11.30 8.80 18.36
C ASN A 265 10.99 7.43 17.76
N ARG A 266 10.35 6.55 18.54
CA ARG A 266 10.20 5.11 18.27
C ARG A 266 9.55 4.82 16.93
N PHE A 267 8.59 5.66 16.55
CA PHE A 267 7.76 5.52 15.36
C PHE A 267 8.04 6.59 14.30
N ASP A 268 9.06 7.43 14.50
CA ASP A 268 9.45 8.43 13.50
C ASP A 268 9.92 7.70 12.24
N THR A 269 9.38 8.08 11.09
CA THR A 269 9.80 7.59 9.77
C THR A 269 10.64 8.61 9.02
N ALA A 270 10.62 9.86 9.44
CA ALA A 270 11.38 10.94 8.81
C ALA A 270 12.26 11.73 9.77
N THR A 271 13.29 12.39 9.21
CA THR A 271 14.29 13.16 9.98
C THR A 271 13.68 14.31 10.78
N PHE A 272 12.54 14.84 10.30
CA PHE A 272 11.72 15.86 10.95
C PHE A 272 10.81 15.33 12.08
N ARG A 273 11.05 14.10 12.58
CA ARG A 273 10.48 13.56 13.84
C ARG A 273 8.97 13.30 13.80
N LEU A 274 8.46 12.92 12.62
CA LEU A 274 7.08 12.51 12.39
C LEU A 274 7.04 11.06 11.84
N ARG A 275 5.92 10.38 12.09
CA ARG A 275 5.51 9.18 11.36
C ARG A 275 4.72 9.62 10.12
N ALA A 276 5.41 9.79 9.00
CA ALA A 276 4.81 10.23 7.74
C ALA A 276 4.57 9.05 6.77
N ASP A 277 5.36 7.98 6.91
CA ASP A 277 5.37 6.84 5.98
C ASP A 277 4.65 5.63 6.57
N TYR A 278 3.85 4.96 5.74
CA TYR A 278 2.96 3.89 6.17
C TYR A 278 2.98 2.70 5.21
N VAL A 279 2.84 1.51 5.79
CA VAL A 279 2.46 0.26 5.13
C VAL A 279 1.36 -0.35 6.01
N LEU A 280 0.13 -0.40 5.50
CA LEU A 280 -1.07 -0.77 6.26
C LEU A 280 -1.84 -1.86 5.50
N PRO A 281 -1.73 -3.14 5.91
CA PRO A 281 -2.45 -4.23 5.28
C PRO A 281 -3.92 -4.21 5.70
N SER A 282 -4.77 -4.87 4.91
CA SER A 282 -6.12 -5.23 5.32
C SER A 282 -6.10 -6.19 6.50
N ASN A 283 -7.16 -6.16 7.33
CA ASN A 283 -7.38 -7.19 8.35
C ASN A 283 -7.65 -8.56 7.71
N GLU A 284 -8.19 -8.55 6.50
CA GLU A 284 -8.48 -9.75 5.73
C GLU A 284 -7.25 -10.22 4.94
N GLY A 285 -7.01 -11.53 4.96
CA GLY A 285 -6.09 -12.20 4.06
C GLY A 285 -4.59 -11.97 4.30
N PHE A 286 -4.20 -11.31 5.40
CA PHE A 286 -2.81 -11.17 5.83
C PHE A 286 -2.64 -11.43 7.32
N GLN A 287 -1.48 -11.98 7.68
CA GLN A 287 -0.95 -11.99 9.03
C GLN A 287 0.36 -11.22 9.03
N ILE A 288 0.49 -10.23 9.92
CA ILE A 288 1.76 -9.50 10.11
C ILE A 288 2.70 -10.39 10.93
N GLU A 289 3.87 -10.72 10.37
CA GLU A 289 4.91 -11.52 11.05
C GLU A 289 5.96 -10.63 11.71
N ASP A 290 6.40 -9.58 11.02
CA ASP A 290 7.34 -8.58 11.53
C ASP A 290 7.18 -7.25 10.76
N GLY A 291 7.89 -6.22 11.18
CA GLY A 291 7.97 -4.97 10.45
C GLY A 291 8.77 -3.92 11.21
N ALA A 292 9.46 -3.06 10.46
CA ALA A 292 10.29 -2.02 11.06
C ALA A 292 10.35 -0.75 10.22
N VAL A 293 10.75 0.33 10.89
CA VAL A 293 11.34 1.50 10.23
C VAL A 293 12.84 1.25 10.11
N TYR A 294 13.34 1.11 8.88
CA TYR A 294 14.76 0.86 8.62
C TYR A 294 15.59 2.10 8.98
N TRP A 295 16.09 2.12 10.22
CA TRP A 295 16.82 3.24 10.77
C TRP A 295 18.05 2.78 11.58
N PRO A 296 19.03 2.12 10.92
CA PRO A 296 20.23 1.67 11.60
C PRO A 296 21.05 2.85 12.15
N THR A 297 21.73 2.61 13.28
CA THR A 297 22.56 3.58 14.01
C THR A 297 23.90 2.96 14.42
N GLY A 298 24.91 3.80 14.66
CA GLY A 298 26.20 3.35 15.18
C GLY A 298 26.89 2.34 14.25
N SER A 299 27.22 1.16 14.78
CA SER A 299 27.86 0.07 14.04
C SER A 299 26.87 -0.90 13.38
N GLN A 300 25.56 -0.63 13.42
CA GLN A 300 24.56 -1.48 12.77
C GLN A 300 24.77 -1.47 11.25
N GLU A 301 24.41 -2.59 10.61
CA GLU A 301 24.48 -2.73 9.17
C GLU A 301 23.66 -1.63 8.47
N GLY A 302 24.30 -0.94 7.51
CA GLY A 302 23.68 0.15 6.77
C GLY A 302 23.54 1.47 7.54
N ALA A 303 24.14 1.64 8.72
CA ALA A 303 24.13 2.92 9.44
C ALA A 303 24.66 4.10 8.60
N SER A 304 25.61 3.86 7.69
CA SER A 304 26.09 4.88 6.73
C SER A 304 25.07 5.23 5.64
N LEU A 305 24.04 4.40 5.43
CA LEU A 305 22.96 4.59 4.45
C LEU A 305 21.80 5.37 5.03
N VAL A 306 21.76 5.59 6.34
CA VAL A 306 20.66 6.30 7.02
C VAL A 306 20.49 7.75 6.53
N THR A 307 21.45 8.31 5.79
CA THR A 307 21.38 9.65 5.18
C THR A 307 21.09 9.62 3.68
N VAL A 308 20.63 8.48 3.14
CA VAL A 308 20.27 8.37 1.72
C VAL A 308 19.03 9.19 1.37
N SER A 309 18.12 9.33 2.33
CA SER A 309 16.89 10.12 2.27
C SER A 309 16.66 10.76 3.63
N ASP A 310 15.89 11.83 3.65
CA ASP A 310 15.27 12.44 4.83
C ASP A 310 14.10 11.62 5.39
N HIS A 311 13.53 10.69 4.62
CA HIS A 311 12.62 9.63 5.04
C HIS A 311 13.34 8.29 5.25
N ARG A 312 12.70 7.34 5.91
CA ARG A 312 13.19 5.97 6.10
C ARG A 312 12.20 4.98 5.55
N LEU A 313 12.75 3.93 4.93
CA LEU A 313 11.98 2.81 4.46
C LEU A 313 11.21 2.16 5.63
N VAL A 314 9.90 2.06 5.46
CA VAL A 314 9.00 1.31 6.34
C VAL A 314 8.63 0.03 5.62
N TYR A 315 8.71 -1.11 6.30
CA TYR A 315 8.30 -2.39 5.73
C TYR A 315 7.52 -3.22 6.75
N LEU A 316 6.71 -4.13 6.23
CA LEU A 316 6.10 -5.23 6.95
C LEU A 316 6.44 -6.54 6.25
N ASP A 317 6.69 -7.57 7.04
CA ASP A 317 6.71 -8.95 6.59
C ASP A 317 5.31 -9.52 6.78
N LEU A 318 4.65 -9.83 5.66
CA LEU A 318 3.26 -10.27 5.62
C LEU A 318 3.18 -11.71 5.17
N LYS A 319 2.56 -12.55 5.98
CA LYS A 319 2.15 -13.88 5.56
C LYS A 319 0.77 -13.80 4.92
N LEU A 320 0.67 -14.30 3.69
CA LEU A 320 -0.61 -14.41 2.99
C LEU A 320 -1.49 -15.45 3.69
N VAL A 321 -2.75 -15.09 3.94
CA VAL A 321 -3.77 -15.97 4.52
C VAL A 321 -4.89 -16.16 3.47
N PRO A 322 -5.29 -17.41 3.18
CA PRO A 322 -6.42 -17.65 2.30
C PRO A 322 -7.72 -17.07 2.87
N LEU A 323 -8.49 -16.38 2.02
CA LEU A 323 -9.87 -16.05 2.32
C LEU A 323 -10.69 -17.30 2.07
N ILE A 324 -11.47 -17.73 3.07
CA ILE A 324 -12.08 -19.05 3.02
C ILE A 324 -13.05 -19.19 1.85
N ASP A 325 -13.80 -18.14 1.52
CA ASP A 325 -14.76 -18.12 0.41
C ASP A 325 -14.08 -18.18 -0.97
N GLU A 326 -12.81 -17.79 -1.03
CA GLU A 326 -12.00 -17.86 -2.25
C GLU A 326 -11.50 -19.29 -2.52
N VAL A 327 -11.22 -20.06 -1.47
CA VAL A 327 -10.49 -21.33 -1.55
C VAL A 327 -11.34 -22.56 -1.20
N VAL A 328 -12.52 -22.35 -0.63
CA VAL A 328 -13.52 -23.40 -0.36
C VAL A 328 -14.85 -22.97 -0.99
N GLN A 329 -15.11 -23.48 -2.18
CA GLN A 329 -16.37 -23.25 -2.90
C GLN A 329 -17.21 -24.53 -2.94
N ASP A 330 -18.54 -24.40 -3.08
CA ASP A 330 -19.46 -25.53 -3.26
C ASP A 330 -19.32 -26.63 -2.20
N LEU A 331 -19.10 -26.24 -0.93
CA LEU A 331 -18.94 -27.20 0.17
C LEU A 331 -20.22 -28.03 0.35
N SER A 332 -20.09 -29.35 0.19
CA SER A 332 -21.13 -30.32 0.54
C SER A 332 -20.63 -31.33 1.56
N VAL A 333 -21.55 -31.79 2.40
CA VAL A 333 -21.29 -32.83 3.40
C VAL A 333 -22.35 -33.91 3.25
N GLU A 334 -21.89 -35.14 3.05
CA GLU A 334 -22.75 -36.31 2.90
C GLU A 334 -22.45 -37.31 4.01
N ASN A 335 -23.50 -38.03 4.46
CA ASN A 335 -23.33 -39.14 5.37
C ASN A 335 -23.61 -40.44 4.61
N PHE A 336 -22.62 -41.33 4.60
CA PHE A 336 -22.73 -42.62 3.93
C PHE A 336 -21.93 -43.67 4.71
N ASP A 337 -22.56 -44.79 5.04
CA ASP A 337 -21.91 -45.95 5.69
C ASP A 337 -21.13 -45.58 6.98
N GLN A 338 -21.80 -44.85 7.89
CA GLN A 338 -21.21 -44.35 9.14
C GLN A 338 -19.96 -43.46 8.95
N LYS A 339 -19.86 -42.80 7.79
CA LYS A 339 -18.81 -41.84 7.46
C LYS A 339 -19.42 -40.52 7.06
N LEU A 340 -18.74 -39.45 7.45
CA LEU A 340 -18.95 -38.11 6.91
C LEU A 340 -17.96 -37.90 5.76
N VAL A 341 -18.49 -37.49 4.62
CA VAL A 341 -17.71 -37.17 3.42
C VAL A 341 -17.90 -35.69 3.11
N PHE A 342 -16.79 -34.95 3.16
CA PHE A 342 -16.75 -33.54 2.81
C PHE A 342 -16.26 -33.43 1.38
N HIS A 343 -16.93 -32.62 0.57
CA HIS A 343 -16.50 -32.23 -0.77
C HIS A 343 -16.49 -30.73 -0.90
N TRP A 344 -15.46 -30.18 -1.52
CA TRP A 344 -15.45 -28.78 -1.92
C TRP A 344 -14.63 -28.60 -3.18
N LYS A 345 -14.87 -27.49 -3.86
CA LYS A 345 -13.99 -27.00 -4.92
C LYS A 345 -12.86 -26.21 -4.27
N ALA A 346 -11.64 -26.69 -4.49
CA ALA A 346 -10.37 -26.22 -3.94
C ALA A 346 -9.52 -25.53 -5.01
N LYS A 347 -8.63 -24.65 -4.56
CA LYS A 347 -7.51 -24.11 -5.35
C LYS A 347 -6.24 -24.96 -5.21
N SER A 348 -5.46 -25.06 -6.28
CA SER A 348 -4.25 -25.88 -6.38
C SER A 348 -3.07 -25.32 -5.58
N GLU A 349 -3.05 -24.02 -5.35
CA GLU A 349 -1.98 -23.28 -4.68
C GLU A 349 -2.13 -23.33 -3.15
N VAL A 350 -3.19 -23.97 -2.65
CA VAL A 350 -3.61 -23.92 -1.25
C VAL A 350 -3.57 -25.32 -0.66
N SER A 351 -2.99 -25.43 0.53
CA SER A 351 -3.05 -26.64 1.35
C SER A 351 -4.21 -26.55 2.32
N TYR A 352 -4.81 -27.70 2.63
CA TYR A 352 -5.99 -27.80 3.48
C TYR A 352 -5.74 -28.81 4.60
N ARG A 353 -6.41 -28.60 5.73
CA ARG A 353 -6.56 -29.62 6.77
C ARG A 353 -7.95 -29.53 7.40
N LEU A 354 -8.35 -30.60 8.08
CA LEU A 354 -9.57 -30.60 8.89
C LEU A 354 -9.25 -30.49 10.37
N GLU A 355 -10.11 -29.77 11.07
CA GLU A 355 -10.07 -29.66 12.53
C GLU A 355 -11.46 -29.97 13.10
N LYS A 356 -11.50 -30.51 14.32
CA LYS A 356 -12.73 -30.89 15.03
C LYS A 356 -12.79 -30.25 16.41
N ALA A 357 -13.98 -29.84 16.83
CA ALA A 357 -14.26 -29.38 18.18
C ALA A 357 -15.57 -29.95 18.73
N THR A 358 -15.73 -29.94 20.06
CA THR A 358 -16.98 -30.32 20.74
C THR A 358 -17.94 -29.14 20.93
N ASN A 359 -17.42 -27.92 20.84
CA ASN A 359 -18.17 -26.67 20.83
C ASN A 359 -17.57 -25.71 19.78
N LEU A 360 -18.06 -24.47 19.70
CA LEU A 360 -17.55 -23.46 18.76
C LEU A 360 -16.50 -22.53 19.39
N ASP A 361 -16.06 -22.79 20.62
CA ASP A 361 -15.10 -21.94 21.32
C ASP A 361 -13.69 -22.14 20.74
N ALA A 362 -12.96 -21.04 20.54
CA ALA A 362 -11.72 -20.99 19.74
C ALA A 362 -10.58 -21.88 20.26
N ASP A 363 -10.56 -22.21 21.54
CA ASP A 363 -9.45 -22.94 22.19
C ASP A 363 -9.61 -24.47 22.16
N THR A 364 -10.64 -25.01 21.50
CA THR A 364 -10.98 -26.44 21.58
C THR A 364 -10.79 -27.22 20.27
N TRP A 365 -10.28 -26.58 19.22
CA TRP A 365 -10.10 -27.21 17.91
C TRP A 365 -8.88 -28.12 17.87
N ILE A 366 -9.12 -29.40 17.56
CA ILE A 366 -8.09 -30.43 17.45
C ILE A 366 -7.85 -30.73 15.96
N ARG A 367 -6.59 -30.72 15.54
CA ARG A 367 -6.19 -31.13 14.18
C ARG A 367 -6.47 -32.60 13.95
N LEU A 368 -7.03 -32.91 12.78
CA LEU A 368 -7.28 -34.28 12.33
C LEU A 368 -6.16 -34.72 11.37
N ASP A 369 -4.92 -34.80 11.87
CA ASP A 369 -3.73 -35.09 11.06
C ASP A 369 -3.78 -36.46 10.37
N GLN A 370 -4.63 -37.38 10.85
CA GLN A 370 -4.89 -38.68 10.23
C GLN A 370 -5.88 -38.66 9.06
N VAL A 371 -6.51 -37.51 8.76
CA VAL A 371 -7.49 -37.40 7.68
C VAL A 371 -6.80 -36.89 6.42
N ASP A 372 -6.60 -37.80 5.48
CA ASP A 372 -6.11 -37.45 4.16
C ASP A 372 -7.17 -36.70 3.35
N ILE A 373 -6.75 -35.62 2.68
CA ILE A 373 -7.58 -34.87 1.74
C ILE A 373 -7.16 -35.29 0.33
N GLY A 374 -8.04 -36.00 -0.36
CA GLY A 374 -7.83 -36.43 -1.74
C GLY A 374 -8.27 -35.34 -2.73
N PHE A 375 -7.46 -35.13 -3.78
CA PHE A 375 -7.76 -34.17 -4.84
C PHE A 375 -8.01 -34.89 -6.17
N ASN A 376 -9.08 -34.51 -6.86
CA ASN A 376 -9.36 -34.89 -8.25
C ASN A 376 -9.70 -33.64 -9.05
N GLY A 377 -8.72 -33.11 -9.79
CA GLY A 377 -8.80 -31.78 -10.37
C GLY A 377 -8.92 -30.73 -9.26
N ASN A 378 -9.91 -29.85 -9.37
CA ASN A 378 -10.23 -28.86 -8.35
C ASN A 378 -11.19 -29.37 -7.27
N ARG A 379 -11.57 -30.66 -7.27
CA ARG A 379 -12.44 -31.21 -6.23
C ARG A 379 -11.60 -31.85 -5.13
N ALA A 380 -11.69 -31.30 -3.92
CA ALA A 380 -11.13 -31.88 -2.71
C ALA A 380 -12.19 -32.76 -2.02
N THR A 381 -11.72 -33.86 -1.41
CA THR A 381 -12.57 -34.81 -0.69
C THR A 381 -11.88 -35.25 0.59
N ALA A 382 -12.58 -35.16 1.72
CA ALA A 382 -12.12 -35.68 3.00
C ALA A 382 -13.16 -36.63 3.59
N ILE A 383 -12.71 -37.79 4.07
CA ILE A 383 -13.58 -38.84 4.60
C ILE A 383 -13.20 -39.09 6.06
N LEU A 384 -14.18 -39.03 6.95
CA LEU A 384 -14.00 -39.31 8.37
C LEU A 384 -15.11 -40.20 8.93
N ALA A 385 -14.81 -40.88 10.03
CA ALA A 385 -15.82 -41.61 10.78
C ALA A 385 -16.88 -40.65 11.33
N GLU A 386 -18.14 -41.08 11.29
CA GLU A 386 -19.24 -40.32 11.88
C GLU A 386 -19.01 -40.16 13.40
N PRO A 387 -19.12 -38.93 13.95
CA PRO A 387 -18.87 -38.68 15.35
C PRO A 387 -19.98 -39.27 16.23
N SER A 388 -19.59 -39.81 17.39
CA SER A 388 -20.53 -40.16 18.45
C SER A 388 -21.02 -38.89 19.16
N GLY A 389 -22.15 -38.35 18.69
CA GLY A 389 -22.77 -37.15 19.25
C GLY A 389 -22.40 -35.87 18.50
N ARG A 390 -22.76 -34.72 19.09
CA ARG A 390 -22.56 -33.42 18.44
C ARG A 390 -21.07 -33.10 18.31
N SER A 391 -20.65 -32.71 17.12
CA SER A 391 -19.29 -32.29 16.82
C SER A 391 -19.33 -31.18 15.78
N PHE A 392 -18.33 -30.31 15.82
CA PHE A 392 -18.12 -29.25 14.86
C PHE A 392 -16.85 -29.54 14.08
N PHE A 393 -16.85 -29.23 12.78
CA PHE A 393 -15.73 -29.42 11.88
C PHE A 393 -15.46 -28.13 11.14
N ARG A 394 -14.19 -27.83 10.87
CA ARG A 394 -13.79 -26.73 9.99
C ARG A 394 -12.70 -27.18 9.03
N ILE A 395 -12.75 -26.62 7.83
CA ILE A 395 -11.66 -26.67 6.87
C ILE A 395 -10.75 -25.49 7.18
N VAL A 396 -9.47 -25.77 7.39
CA VAL A 396 -8.44 -24.75 7.50
C VAL A 396 -7.61 -24.77 6.24
N ALA A 397 -7.54 -23.63 5.56
CA ALA A 397 -6.74 -23.42 4.37
C ALA A 397 -5.49 -22.60 4.71
N TYR A 398 -4.36 -22.89 4.06
CA TYR A 398 -3.12 -22.13 4.20
C TYR A 398 -2.27 -22.22 2.94
N TYR A 399 -1.45 -21.20 2.70
CA TYR A 399 -0.35 -21.25 1.72
C TYR A 399 0.90 -21.84 2.40
N GLU A 400 1.68 -22.64 1.67
CA GLU A 400 2.93 -23.26 2.15
C GLU A 400 4.15 -22.34 2.04
#